data_AF-A0A3D0LZM1-F1
#
_entry.id   AF-A0A3D0LZM1-F1
#
_cell.length_a   1.000
_cell.length_b   1.000
_cell.length_c   1.000
_cell.angle_alpha   90.00
_cell.angle_beta   90.00
_cell.angle_gamma   90.00
#
_symmetry.space_group_name_H-M   'P 1'
#
loop_
_entity.id
_entity.type
_entity.pdbx_description
1 polymer ?
#
loop_
_entity_poly.entity_id
_entity_poly.type
_entity_poly.pdbx_seq_one_letter_code
_entity_poly.pdbx_strand_id
1 'polypeptide(L)'
;MSAGASIINDVSGSLENGMPEVAAKTGAGLIMMHAGEGADDVGHHTDAIKTVRSYFKQAIVRAANAGLPIERVCLDPGIGFGKDRRGDLQLVARLPELLYDLPQTALLVGASRKRVIASCCNVETPPDQRLAGTIAIHSIAVWNGAHILRVHDVSEAVQAVRVIDSLRQQFV
;
A
#
# COMPACT_ATOMS: atom_id res chain seq x y z
N MET A 1 12.50 -18.78 0.99
CA MET A 1 13.66 -17.95 1.37
C MET A 1 14.99 -18.54 0.90
N SER A 2 15.19 -19.86 0.90
CA SER A 2 16.44 -20.52 0.47
C SER A 2 16.93 -20.19 -0.96
N ALA A 3 16.06 -19.66 -1.82
CA ALA A 3 16.40 -19.19 -3.17
C ALA A 3 16.82 -17.70 -3.23
N GLY A 4 17.02 -17.03 -2.10
CA GLY A 4 17.55 -15.65 -2.03
C GLY A 4 16.50 -14.52 -1.97
N ALA A 5 15.22 -14.83 -1.80
CA ALA A 5 14.20 -13.81 -1.54
C ALA A 5 14.51 -13.05 -0.23
N SER A 6 14.26 -11.73 -0.19
CA SER A 6 14.52 -10.88 0.98
C SER A 6 13.25 -10.28 1.60
N ILE A 7 12.15 -10.25 0.84
CA ILE A 7 10.87 -9.67 1.26
C ILE A 7 9.76 -10.66 0.87
N ILE A 8 8.82 -10.85 1.80
CA ILE A 8 7.55 -11.54 1.56
C ILE A 8 6.48 -10.46 1.37
N ASN A 9 5.78 -10.49 0.23
CA ASN A 9 4.65 -9.61 -0.02
C ASN A 9 3.34 -10.39 0.10
N ASP A 10 2.68 -10.29 1.26
CA ASP A 10 1.48 -11.03 1.57
C ASP A 10 0.22 -10.18 1.31
N VAL A 11 -0.50 -10.56 0.26
CA VAL A 11 -1.73 -9.90 -0.19
C VAL A 11 -3.00 -10.58 0.34
N SER A 12 -2.88 -11.61 1.17
CA SER A 12 -4.04 -12.40 1.62
C SER A 12 -4.95 -11.64 2.58
N GLY A 13 -4.44 -10.61 3.26
CA GLY A 13 -5.16 -9.90 4.32
C GLY A 13 -5.34 -10.68 5.61
N SER A 14 -4.91 -11.94 5.66
CA SER A 14 -5.00 -12.76 6.86
C SER A 14 -3.83 -12.47 7.81
N LEU A 15 -4.14 -12.19 9.07
CA LEU A 15 -3.14 -12.07 10.12
C LEU A 15 -2.77 -13.44 10.74
N GLU A 16 -3.51 -14.49 10.43
CA GLU A 16 -3.37 -15.82 11.06
C GLU A 16 -2.86 -16.91 10.10
N ASN A 17 -2.28 -16.52 8.98
CA ASN A 17 -1.78 -17.45 7.97
C ASN A 17 -0.33 -17.95 8.21
N GLY A 18 0.30 -17.53 9.31
CA GLY A 18 1.67 -17.91 9.68
C GLY A 18 2.79 -17.12 8.99
N MET A 19 2.48 -16.14 8.13
CA MET A 19 3.51 -15.34 7.45
C MET A 19 4.39 -14.52 8.40
N PRO A 20 3.87 -13.91 9.49
CA PRO A 20 4.71 -13.24 10.49
C PRO A 20 5.79 -14.16 11.08
N GLU A 21 5.45 -15.40 11.42
CA GLU A 21 6.38 -16.39 11.97
C GLU A 21 7.43 -16.82 10.94
N VAL A 22 7.01 -17.01 9.69
CA VAL A 22 7.95 -17.32 8.60
C VAL A 22 8.93 -16.18 8.39
N ALA A 23 8.44 -14.93 8.36
CA ALA A 23 9.28 -13.74 8.22
C ALA A 23 10.25 -13.60 9.41
N ALA A 24 9.78 -13.78 10.64
CA ALA A 24 10.61 -13.72 11.85
C ALA A 24 11.72 -14.79 11.82
N LYS A 25 11.36 -16.05 11.51
CA LYS A 25 12.29 -17.18 11.46
C LYS A 25 13.36 -17.02 10.38
N THR A 26 13.00 -16.47 9.24
CA THR A 26 13.90 -16.37 8.07
C THR A 26 14.64 -15.04 8.01
N GLY A 27 14.16 -14.05 8.76
CA GLY A 27 14.63 -12.69 8.74
C GLY A 27 14.22 -11.86 7.52
N ALA A 28 13.21 -12.30 6.79
CA ALA A 28 12.62 -11.53 5.69
C ALA A 28 11.95 -10.25 6.19
N GLY A 29 11.90 -9.23 5.33
CA GLY A 29 10.87 -8.20 5.45
C GLY A 29 9.49 -8.79 5.13
N LEU A 30 8.42 -8.26 5.74
CA LEU A 30 7.04 -8.68 5.47
C LEU A 30 6.18 -7.46 5.16
N ILE A 31 5.59 -7.45 3.96
CA ILE A 31 4.52 -6.52 3.60
C ILE A 31 3.19 -7.19 3.95
N MET A 32 2.40 -6.56 4.82
CA MET A 32 1.06 -7.01 5.20
C MET A 32 0.01 -6.05 4.63
N MET A 33 -0.81 -6.56 3.71
CA MET A 33 -1.79 -5.77 2.99
C MET A 33 -3.20 -5.93 3.56
N HIS A 34 -3.95 -4.84 3.72
CA HIS A 34 -5.39 -4.93 3.92
C HIS A 34 -6.07 -5.37 2.60
N ALA A 35 -6.39 -6.65 2.49
CA ALA A 35 -7.34 -7.16 1.49
C ALA A 35 -8.77 -6.90 2.01
N GLY A 36 -9.59 -6.14 1.28
CA GLY A 36 -11.00 -6.00 1.64
C GLY A 36 -11.78 -7.32 1.47
N GLU A 37 -13.04 -7.32 1.89
CA GLU A 37 -13.90 -8.50 1.77
C GLU A 37 -14.51 -8.58 0.35
N GLY A 38 -14.09 -9.60 -0.42
CA GLY A 38 -14.76 -9.96 -1.68
C GLY A 38 -14.46 -9.07 -2.90
N ALA A 39 -15.13 -9.40 -4.01
CA ALA A 39 -15.01 -8.67 -5.26
C ALA A 39 -15.47 -7.22 -5.09
N ASP A 40 -14.71 -6.29 -5.66
CA ASP A 40 -14.97 -4.87 -5.60
C ASP A 40 -16.46 -4.53 -5.90
N ASP A 41 -17.04 -3.60 -5.12
CA ASP A 41 -18.44 -3.15 -5.11
C ASP A 41 -19.47 -3.90 -4.23
N VAL A 42 -19.08 -4.83 -3.35
CA VAL A 42 -20.03 -5.34 -2.33
C VAL A 42 -19.97 -4.45 -1.08
N GLY A 43 -20.88 -3.48 -1.05
CA GLY A 43 -20.88 -2.35 -0.14
C GLY A 43 -20.83 -2.69 1.36
N HIS A 44 -20.17 -1.82 2.09
CA HIS A 44 -20.79 -0.91 3.05
C HIS A 44 -20.04 0.42 2.93
N HIS A 45 -20.71 1.56 3.09
CA HIS A 45 -20.06 2.88 3.23
C HIS A 45 -19.29 2.98 4.56
N THR A 46 -18.41 2.01 4.82
CA THR A 46 -17.50 2.04 5.95
C THR A 46 -16.39 3.03 5.63
N ASP A 47 -16.01 3.77 6.65
CA ASP A 47 -14.91 4.71 6.57
C ASP A 47 -13.61 3.92 6.30
N ALA A 48 -13.18 3.89 5.03
CA ALA A 48 -12.03 3.11 4.58
C ALA A 48 -10.77 3.42 5.40
N ILE A 49 -10.61 4.66 5.85
CA ILE A 49 -9.51 5.07 6.73
C ILE A 49 -9.59 4.32 8.06
N LYS A 50 -10.75 4.31 8.72
CA LYS A 50 -10.94 3.59 9.99
C LYS A 50 -10.70 2.10 9.84
N THR A 51 -11.23 1.49 8.79
CA THR A 51 -11.10 0.05 8.54
C THR A 51 -9.64 -0.34 8.32
N VAL A 52 -8.94 0.32 7.39
CA VAL A 52 -7.53 0.02 7.09
C VAL A 52 -6.62 0.32 8.29
N ARG A 53 -6.88 1.43 9.01
CA ARG A 53 -6.13 1.77 10.22
C ARG A 53 -6.33 0.73 11.34
N SER A 54 -7.54 0.21 11.51
CA SER A 54 -7.82 -0.88 12.46
C SER A 54 -7.00 -2.12 12.12
N TYR A 55 -6.97 -2.50 10.84
CA TYR A 55 -6.14 -3.61 10.36
C TYR A 55 -4.66 -3.36 10.61
N PHE A 56 -4.11 -2.19 10.27
CA PHE A 56 -2.69 -1.87 10.50
C PHE A 56 -2.28 -2.02 11.97
N LYS A 57 -3.14 -1.59 12.90
CA LYS A 57 -2.91 -1.78 14.34
C LYS A 57 -2.81 -3.25 14.71
N GLN A 58 -3.76 -4.05 14.23
CA GLN A 58 -3.78 -5.50 14.49
C GLN A 58 -2.58 -6.20 13.82
N ALA A 59 -2.20 -5.77 12.63
CA ALA A 59 -1.09 -6.33 11.89
C ALA A 59 0.25 -6.11 12.63
N ILE A 60 0.48 -4.90 13.14
CA ILE A 60 1.66 -4.58 13.96
C ILE A 60 1.69 -5.44 15.24
N VAL A 61 0.57 -5.57 15.94
CA VAL A 61 0.48 -6.43 17.13
C VAL A 61 0.78 -7.88 16.77
N ARG A 62 0.26 -8.37 15.63
CA ARG A 62 0.49 -9.74 15.18
C ARG A 62 1.96 -10.00 14.85
N ALA A 63 2.60 -9.06 14.15
CA ALA A 63 4.03 -9.11 13.84
C ALA A 63 4.87 -9.16 15.13
N ALA A 64 4.58 -8.29 16.09
CA ALA A 64 5.27 -8.27 17.38
C ALA A 64 5.10 -9.59 18.15
N ASN A 65 3.89 -10.15 18.20
CA ASN A 65 3.61 -11.43 18.85
C ASN A 65 4.36 -12.60 18.19
N ALA A 66 4.63 -12.53 16.89
CA ALA A 66 5.42 -13.52 16.16
C ALA A 66 6.94 -13.31 16.30
N GLY A 67 7.38 -12.26 17.00
CA GLY A 67 8.79 -11.89 17.13
C GLY A 67 9.39 -11.23 15.89
N LEU A 68 8.55 -10.72 14.97
CA LEU A 68 9.01 -9.95 13.81
C LEU A 68 9.22 -8.48 14.24
N PRO A 69 10.46 -7.95 14.18
CA PRO A 69 10.71 -6.59 14.63
C PRO A 69 10.14 -5.56 13.65
N ILE A 70 9.78 -4.38 14.17
CA ILE A 70 9.02 -3.36 13.42
C ILE A 70 9.74 -2.86 12.17
N GLU A 71 11.08 -2.80 12.19
CA GLU A 71 11.91 -2.42 11.05
C GLU A 71 11.83 -3.39 9.86
N ARG A 72 11.27 -4.59 10.07
CA ARG A 72 11.00 -5.58 9.02
C ARG A 72 9.54 -5.63 8.60
N VAL A 73 8.70 -4.81 9.20
CA VAL A 73 7.29 -4.69 8.83
C VAL A 73 7.12 -3.60 7.79
N CYS A 74 6.28 -3.88 6.80
CA CYS A 74 5.74 -2.91 5.88
C CYS A 74 4.22 -3.08 5.79
N LEU A 75 3.48 -1.98 5.76
CA LEU A 75 2.04 -1.96 5.63
C LEU A 75 1.62 -1.59 4.20
N ASP A 76 0.52 -2.14 3.71
CA ASP A 76 -0.09 -1.78 2.41
C ASP A 76 -1.61 -1.57 2.58
N PRO A 77 -2.17 -0.40 2.22
CA PRO A 77 -3.60 -0.15 2.34
C PRO A 77 -4.45 -0.97 1.34
N GLY A 78 -3.83 -1.64 0.38
CA GLY A 78 -4.49 -2.51 -0.59
C GLY A 78 -5.42 -1.74 -1.51
N ILE A 79 -4.91 -0.68 -2.15
CA ILE A 79 -5.69 0.13 -3.10
C ILE A 79 -6.27 -0.78 -4.19
N GLY A 80 -7.57 -0.72 -4.47
CA GLY A 80 -8.25 -1.57 -5.45
C GLY A 80 -8.44 -3.02 -5.01
N PHE A 81 -8.47 -3.28 -3.71
CA PHE A 81 -8.84 -4.58 -3.13
C PHE A 81 -9.98 -4.43 -2.14
N GLY A 82 -11.20 -4.80 -2.57
CA GLY A 82 -12.40 -4.88 -1.72
C GLY A 82 -12.82 -3.52 -1.16
N LYS A 83 -12.60 -2.45 -1.94
CA LYS A 83 -12.94 -1.07 -1.60
C LYS A 83 -13.64 -0.42 -2.78
N ASP A 84 -14.57 0.48 -2.48
CA ASP A 84 -15.15 1.31 -3.52
C ASP A 84 -14.14 2.38 -3.98
N ARG A 85 -14.45 3.00 -5.12
CA ARG A 85 -13.63 4.07 -5.70
C ARG A 85 -13.31 5.17 -4.69
N ARG A 86 -14.33 5.58 -3.91
CA ARG A 86 -14.20 6.68 -2.96
C ARG A 86 -13.20 6.31 -1.86
N GLY A 87 -13.29 5.10 -1.32
CA GLY A 87 -12.40 4.56 -0.31
C GLY A 87 -10.96 4.48 -0.80
N ASP A 88 -10.74 3.99 -2.02
CA ASP A 88 -9.40 3.96 -2.62
C ASP A 88 -8.76 5.35 -2.73
N LEU A 89 -9.52 6.33 -3.22
CA LEU A 89 -9.04 7.71 -3.33
C LEU A 89 -8.80 8.34 -1.95
N GLN A 90 -9.68 8.07 -0.98
CA GLN A 90 -9.49 8.54 0.40
C GLN A 90 -8.19 8.00 1.01
N LEU A 91 -7.89 6.72 0.81
CA LEU A 91 -6.68 6.10 1.33
C LEU A 91 -5.41 6.77 0.78
N VAL A 92 -5.35 7.03 -0.52
CA VAL A 92 -4.18 7.70 -1.13
C VAL A 92 -4.07 9.16 -0.68
N ALA A 93 -5.19 9.90 -0.67
CA ALA A 93 -5.20 11.30 -0.32
C ALA A 93 -4.88 11.55 1.17
N ARG A 94 -5.16 10.58 2.04
CA ARG A 94 -5.05 10.69 3.50
C ARG A 94 -4.12 9.64 4.10
N LEU A 95 -3.10 9.19 3.37
CA LEU A 95 -2.09 8.25 3.88
C LEU A 95 -1.49 8.64 5.25
N PRO A 96 -1.22 9.92 5.57
CA PRO A 96 -0.65 10.27 6.88
C PRO A 96 -1.56 9.89 8.04
N GLU A 97 -2.88 9.89 7.84
CA GLU A 97 -3.85 9.50 8.86
C GLU A 97 -3.86 8.00 9.13
N LEU A 98 -3.49 7.17 8.14
CA LEU A 98 -3.33 5.73 8.34
C LEU A 98 -2.17 5.42 9.27
N LEU A 99 -1.12 6.24 9.23
CA LEU A 99 0.12 6.03 9.98
C LEU A 99 0.17 6.81 11.30
N TYR A 100 -0.72 7.78 11.51
CA TYR A 100 -0.77 8.59 12.73
C TYR A 100 -0.75 7.71 13.99
N ASP A 101 0.05 8.01 15.01
CA ASP A 101 0.06 7.24 16.28
C ASP A 101 0.34 5.73 16.11
N LEU A 102 0.95 5.31 14.99
CA LEU A 102 1.54 3.98 14.83
C LEU A 102 3.06 4.08 14.98
N PRO A 103 3.73 2.98 15.41
CA PRO A 103 5.18 2.87 15.30
C PRO A 103 5.66 3.17 13.88
N GLN A 104 6.84 3.78 13.76
CA GLN A 104 7.44 4.05 12.47
C GLN A 104 7.68 2.72 11.73
N THR A 105 7.09 2.60 10.54
CA THR A 105 7.15 1.41 9.70
C THR A 105 7.06 1.81 8.23
N ALA A 106 7.54 0.94 7.33
CA ALA A 106 7.48 1.21 5.91
C ALA A 106 6.03 1.12 5.41
N LEU A 107 5.71 1.92 4.39
CA LEU A 107 4.40 1.93 3.75
C LEU A 107 4.57 1.69 2.25
N LEU A 108 3.90 0.66 1.72
CA LEU A 108 3.84 0.37 0.30
C LEU A 108 2.51 0.85 -0.28
N VAL A 109 2.55 1.41 -1.49
CA VAL A 109 1.34 1.73 -2.27
C VAL A 109 1.41 1.16 -3.68
N GLY A 110 0.49 0.25 -3.99
CA GLY A 110 0.33 -0.33 -5.32
C GLY A 110 -0.97 0.09 -6.00
N ALA A 111 -0.95 1.14 -6.82
CA ALA A 111 -2.09 1.62 -7.59
C ALA A 111 -1.90 1.55 -9.12
N SER A 112 -0.71 1.13 -9.58
CA SER A 112 -0.33 1.14 -11.00
C SER A 112 -1.32 0.35 -11.87
N ARG A 113 -1.83 1.02 -12.91
CA ARG A 113 -2.78 0.49 -13.90
C ARG A 113 -4.10 -0.03 -13.32
N LYS A 114 -4.43 0.22 -12.04
CA LYS A 114 -5.66 -0.28 -11.40
C LYS A 114 -6.93 0.47 -11.85
N ARG A 115 -8.08 -0.17 -11.63
CA ARG A 115 -9.41 0.36 -12.01
C ARG A 115 -9.73 1.71 -11.36
N VAL A 116 -9.21 1.98 -10.15
CA VAL A 116 -9.33 3.29 -9.50
C VAL A 116 -8.89 4.43 -10.42
N ILE A 117 -7.85 4.24 -11.23
CA ILE A 117 -7.38 5.27 -12.17
C ILE A 117 -8.42 5.48 -13.29
N ALA A 118 -8.87 4.41 -13.94
CA ALA A 118 -9.86 4.50 -15.01
C ALA A 118 -11.16 5.14 -14.52
N SER A 119 -11.55 4.85 -13.27
CA SER A 119 -12.75 5.42 -12.68
C SER A 119 -12.69 6.95 -12.54
N CYS A 120 -11.49 7.54 -12.48
CA CYS A 120 -11.28 9.00 -12.46
C CYS A 120 -11.40 9.66 -13.83
N CYS A 121 -11.49 8.88 -14.91
CA CYS A 121 -11.60 9.36 -16.26
C CYS A 121 -13.06 9.22 -16.75
N ASN A 122 -13.52 10.14 -17.60
CA ASN A 122 -14.86 10.09 -18.19
C ASN A 122 -15.01 9.05 -19.31
N VAL A 123 -13.92 8.39 -19.68
CA VAL A 123 -13.85 7.36 -20.72
C VAL A 123 -13.17 6.15 -20.13
N GLU A 124 -13.72 4.97 -20.42
CA GLU A 124 -13.09 3.72 -20.02
C GLU A 124 -11.68 3.63 -20.62
N THR A 125 -10.68 3.61 -19.74
CA THR A 125 -9.27 3.60 -20.15
C THR A 125 -8.71 2.21 -19.90
N PRO A 126 -8.20 1.48 -20.91
CA PRO A 126 -7.56 0.18 -20.75
C PRO A 126 -6.35 0.22 -19.79
N PRO A 127 -6.01 -0.87 -19.07
CA PRO A 127 -4.92 -0.87 -18.08
C PRO A 127 -3.57 -0.33 -18.58
N ASP A 128 -3.19 -0.67 -19.81
CA ASP A 128 -1.97 -0.24 -20.48
C ASP A 128 -1.96 1.26 -20.86
N GLN A 129 -3.11 1.92 -20.87
CA GLN A 129 -3.25 3.35 -21.18
C GLN A 129 -3.38 4.22 -19.91
N ARG A 130 -3.15 3.66 -18.72
CA ARG A 130 -3.30 4.34 -17.42
C ARG A 130 -2.00 4.93 -16.88
N LEU A 131 -0.96 5.11 -17.70
CA LEU A 131 0.35 5.58 -17.24
C LEU A 131 0.28 6.96 -16.57
N ALA A 132 -0.32 7.95 -17.24
CA ALA A 132 -0.41 9.31 -16.68
C ALA A 132 -1.15 9.34 -15.34
N GLY A 133 -2.27 8.62 -15.23
CA GLY A 133 -3.01 8.50 -13.98
C GLY A 133 -2.27 7.69 -12.91
N THR A 134 -1.46 6.71 -13.30
CA THR A 134 -0.56 5.96 -12.40
C THR A 134 0.48 6.89 -11.79
N ILE A 135 1.16 7.69 -12.62
CA ILE A 135 2.13 8.66 -12.15
C ILE A 135 1.48 9.67 -11.21
N ALA A 136 0.29 10.18 -11.55
CA ALA A 136 -0.43 11.14 -10.72
C ALA A 136 -0.77 10.57 -9.33
N ILE A 137 -1.42 9.40 -9.26
CA ILE A 137 -1.85 8.81 -7.98
C ILE A 137 -0.66 8.41 -7.11
N HIS A 138 0.41 7.89 -7.72
CA HIS A 138 1.62 7.51 -7.00
C HIS A 138 2.44 8.73 -6.56
N SER A 139 2.43 9.83 -7.32
CA SER A 139 3.08 11.07 -6.90
C SER A 139 2.49 11.61 -5.61
N ILE A 140 1.16 11.61 -5.50
CA ILE A 140 0.45 11.98 -4.27
C ILE A 140 0.76 11.00 -3.14
N ALA A 141 0.80 9.69 -3.42
CA ALA A 141 1.14 8.70 -2.41
C ALA A 141 2.52 8.94 -1.80
N VAL A 142 3.54 9.21 -2.64
CA VAL A 142 4.91 9.52 -2.19
C VAL A 142 4.95 10.83 -1.43
N TRP A 143 4.30 11.88 -1.94
CA TRP A 143 4.22 13.17 -1.23
C TRP A 143 3.65 12.99 0.18
N ASN A 144 2.66 12.12 0.32
CA ASN A 144 1.99 11.80 1.57
C ASN A 144 2.69 10.73 2.43
N GLY A 145 3.91 10.32 2.08
CA GLY A 145 4.75 9.46 2.93
C GLY A 145 4.77 7.97 2.60
N ALA A 146 4.34 7.56 1.40
CA ALA A 146 4.64 6.21 0.91
C ALA A 146 6.16 6.04 0.73
N HIS A 147 6.69 4.90 1.18
CA HIS A 147 8.12 4.57 1.12
C HIS A 147 8.44 3.65 -0.07
N ILE A 148 7.47 2.84 -0.49
CA ILE A 148 7.63 1.89 -1.59
C ILE A 148 6.45 2.05 -2.55
N LEU A 149 6.75 2.14 -3.85
CA LEU A 149 5.76 2.06 -4.90
C LEU A 149 5.87 0.73 -5.63
N ARG A 150 4.73 0.05 -5.83
CA ARG A 150 4.65 -1.14 -6.70
C ARG A 150 4.09 -0.73 -8.06
N VAL A 151 4.93 -0.80 -9.10
CA VAL A 151 4.66 -0.27 -10.44
C VAL A 151 4.93 -1.30 -11.54
N HIS A 152 4.28 -1.11 -12.69
CA HIS A 152 4.62 -1.81 -13.94
C HIS A 152 5.67 -1.02 -14.74
N ASP A 153 5.52 0.31 -14.77
CA ASP A 153 6.32 1.25 -15.57
C ASP A 153 7.42 1.87 -14.69
N VAL A 154 8.58 1.19 -14.60
CA VAL A 154 9.63 1.52 -13.61
C VAL A 154 10.36 2.83 -13.92
N SER A 155 10.71 3.06 -15.19
CA SER A 155 11.53 4.22 -15.57
C SER A 155 10.83 5.54 -15.24
N GLU A 156 9.55 5.62 -15.60
CA GLU A 156 8.68 6.76 -15.39
C GLU A 156 8.39 6.98 -13.91
N ALA A 157 8.16 5.90 -13.15
CA ALA A 157 7.99 5.98 -11.70
C ALA A 157 9.25 6.51 -11.01
N VAL A 158 10.45 6.00 -11.37
CA VAL A 158 11.72 6.47 -10.82
C VAL A 158 11.94 7.95 -11.14
N GLN A 159 11.66 8.37 -12.37
CA GLN A 159 11.76 9.78 -12.75
C GLN A 159 10.85 10.66 -11.90
N ALA A 160 9.57 10.29 -11.77
CA ALA A 160 8.61 11.05 -10.97
C ALA A 160 9.02 11.14 -9.50
N VAL A 161 9.43 10.02 -8.90
CA VAL A 161 9.89 9.99 -7.49
C VAL A 161 11.11 10.88 -7.28
N ARG A 162 12.10 10.86 -8.17
CA ARG A 162 13.29 11.73 -8.04
C ARG A 162 12.94 13.21 -8.05
N VAL A 163 11.96 13.61 -8.87
CA VAL A 163 11.47 14.99 -8.89
C VAL A 163 10.78 15.33 -7.57
N ILE A 164 9.91 14.44 -7.08
CA ILE A 164 9.21 14.62 -5.79
C ILE A 164 10.20 14.72 -4.62
N ASP A 165 11.18 13.83 -4.55
CA ASP A 165 12.21 13.85 -3.51
C ASP A 165 12.99 15.15 -3.53
N SER A 166 13.34 15.65 -4.73
CA SER A 166 14.02 16.94 -4.89
C SER A 166 13.17 18.10 -4.36
N LEU A 167 11.85 18.09 -4.64
CA LEU A 167 10.93 19.11 -4.14
C LEU A 167 10.79 19.05 -2.61
N ARG A 168 10.64 17.86 -2.04
CA ARG A 168 10.51 17.68 -0.59
C ARG A 168 11.78 18.14 0.13
N GLN A 169 12.95 17.68 -0.30
CA GLN A 169 14.22 18.04 0.34
C GLN A 169 14.52 19.55 0.31
N GLN A 170 14.02 20.27 -0.69
CA GLN A 170 14.27 21.70 -0.84
C GLN A 170 13.25 22.59 -0.11
N PHE A 171 12.01 22.13 0.08
CA PHE A 171 10.91 23.02 0.45
C PHE A 171 9.95 22.49 1.53
N VAL A 172 10.12 21.26 2.04
CA VAL A 172 9.27 20.63 3.07
C VAL A 172 10.12 20.04 4.19
#